data_AF-A0A2E3YAH3-F1
#
_entry.id   AF-A0A2E3YAH3-F1
#
_cell.length_a   1.000
_cell.length_b   1.000
_cell.length_c   1.000
_cell.angle_alpha   90.00
_cell.angle_beta   90.00
_cell.angle_gamma   90.00
#
_symmetry.space_group_name_H-M   'P 1'
#
loop_
_entity.id
_entity.type
_entity.pdbx_description
1 polymer ?
#
loop_
_entity_poly.entity_id
_entity_poly.type
_entity_poly.pdbx_seq_one_letter_code
_entity_poly.pdbx_strand_id
1 'polypeptide(L)'
;MSHYDGEIFQTLLQRDGLGSNIVVDILTAAYGSVWIATEGGATRYRPVTSPPKVRITDVVTDEHHGSVQALSIPSTLLAIHFEARSFKTHPANMQFVYRLRGHDETWHSTREHFVEYDGLDFGQYTFE
;
A
#
# COMPACT_ATOMS: atom_id res chain seq x y z
N MET A 1 12.36 -5.85 -12.88
CA MET A 1 11.79 -4.63 -13.51
C MET A 1 11.11 -3.80 -12.43
N SER A 2 11.28 -2.49 -12.43
CA SER A 2 10.58 -1.58 -11.52
C SER A 2 9.59 -0.73 -12.31
N HIS A 3 8.32 -0.73 -11.89
CA HIS A 3 7.24 0.05 -12.47
C HIS A 3 6.82 1.16 -11.48
N TYR A 4 6.68 2.38 -11.96
CA TYR A 4 6.23 3.52 -11.18
C TYR A 4 4.86 3.96 -11.67
N ASP A 5 3.88 4.06 -10.78
CA ASP A 5 2.51 4.46 -11.11
C ASP A 5 2.22 5.96 -10.88
N GLY A 6 3.24 6.75 -10.52
CA GLY A 6 3.09 8.16 -10.17
C GLY A 6 3.14 8.42 -8.66
N GLU A 7 3.05 7.38 -7.83
CA GLU A 7 3.14 7.49 -6.37
C GLU A 7 4.08 6.44 -5.78
N ILE A 8 4.10 5.22 -6.33
CA ILE A 8 4.79 4.07 -5.74
C ILE A 8 5.60 3.30 -6.79
N PHE A 9 6.77 2.81 -6.38
CA PHE A 9 7.58 1.87 -7.16
C PHE A 9 7.24 0.42 -6.80
N GLN A 10 6.87 -0.38 -7.78
CA GLN A 10 6.68 -1.82 -7.66
C GLN A 10 7.80 -2.56 -8.40
N THR A 11 8.41 -3.56 -7.75
CA THR A 11 9.45 -4.39 -8.38
C THR A 11 8.94 -5.79 -8.66
N LEU A 12 9.10 -6.25 -9.90
CA LEU A 12 8.81 -7.60 -10.36
C LEU A 12 10.11 -8.37 -10.56
N LEU A 13 10.21 -9.54 -9.92
CA LEU A 13 11.34 -10.47 -9.98
C LEU A 13 10.91 -11.83 -10.54
N GLN A 14 11.89 -12.70 -10.80
CA GLN A 14 11.67 -14.06 -11.27
C GLN A 14 10.77 -14.87 -10.32
N ARG A 15 10.94 -14.69 -9.01
CA ARG A 15 10.09 -15.32 -7.98
C ARG A 15 8.62 -14.86 -8.02
N ASP A 16 8.35 -13.72 -8.65
CA ASP A 16 7.01 -13.15 -8.80
C ASP A 16 6.36 -13.57 -10.14
N GLY A 17 7.01 -14.46 -10.90
CA GLY A 17 6.50 -15.02 -12.16
C GLY A 17 7.14 -14.48 -13.43
N LEU A 18 8.20 -13.68 -13.31
CA LEU A 18 9.00 -13.24 -14.46
C LEU A 18 9.91 -14.40 -14.96
N GLY A 19 10.11 -14.55 -16.28
CA GLY A 19 10.93 -15.63 -16.83
C GLY A 19 12.41 -15.60 -16.40
N SER A 20 12.96 -14.41 -16.21
CA SER A 20 14.30 -14.16 -15.65
C SER A 20 14.35 -12.74 -15.06
N ASN A 21 15.26 -12.49 -14.10
CA ASN A 21 15.52 -11.14 -13.61
C ASN A 21 16.21 -10.24 -14.65
N ILE A 22 16.77 -10.84 -15.72
CA ILE A 22 17.39 -10.14 -16.84
C ILE A 22 16.34 -9.85 -17.90
N VAL A 23 16.00 -8.57 -18.05
CA VAL A 23 15.06 -8.07 -19.05
C VAL A 23 15.82 -7.61 -20.29
N VAL A 24 15.40 -8.10 -21.45
CA VAL A 24 16.03 -7.81 -22.74
C VAL A 24 15.22 -6.76 -23.51
N ASP A 25 13.88 -6.81 -23.42
CA ASP A 25 13.01 -5.86 -24.11
C ASP A 25 11.65 -5.71 -23.41
N ILE A 26 10.97 -4.58 -23.64
CA ILE A 26 9.65 -4.27 -23.09
C ILE A 26 8.76 -3.70 -24.19
N LEU A 27 7.61 -4.35 -24.42
CA LEU A 27 6.63 -3.91 -25.41
C LEU A 27 5.26 -3.67 -24.74
N THR A 28 4.72 -2.46 -24.88
CA THR A 28 3.34 -2.17 -24.48
C THR A 28 2.37 -2.64 -25.56
N ALA A 29 1.36 -3.41 -25.16
CA ALA A 29 0.32 -3.95 -26.03
C ALA A 29 -1.05 -3.31 -25.74
N ALA A 30 -2.03 -3.60 -26.59
CA ALA A 30 -3.40 -3.12 -26.43
C ALA A 30 -3.97 -3.45 -25.04
N TYR A 31 -4.85 -2.57 -24.55
CA TYR A 31 -5.52 -2.67 -23.24
C TYR A 31 -4.56 -2.68 -22.04
N GLY A 32 -3.44 -1.94 -22.11
CA GLY A 32 -2.51 -1.73 -20.99
C GLY A 32 -1.71 -2.97 -20.57
N SER A 33 -1.71 -4.02 -21.39
CA SER A 33 -0.83 -5.17 -21.16
C SER A 33 0.62 -4.81 -21.51
N VAL A 34 1.59 -5.35 -20.78
CA VAL A 34 3.02 -5.20 -21.08
C VAL A 34 3.61 -6.57 -21.34
N TRP A 35 4.32 -6.73 -22.45
CA TRP A 35 5.15 -7.90 -22.72
C TRP A 35 6.57 -7.60 -22.29
N ILE A 36 7.15 -8.50 -21.52
CA ILE A 36 8.51 -8.38 -21.01
C ILE A 36 9.29 -9.57 -21.58
N ALA A 37 10.22 -9.28 -22.47
CA ALA A 37 11.16 -10.27 -22.97
C ALA A 37 12.30 -10.42 -21.96
N THR A 38 12.58 -11.65 -21.56
CA THR A 38 13.64 -12.00 -20.62
C THR A 38 14.50 -13.10 -21.23
N GLU A 39 15.69 -13.35 -20.68
CA GLU A 39 16.52 -14.48 -21.13
C GLU A 39 15.83 -15.85 -20.94
N GLY A 40 14.83 -15.95 -20.06
CA GLY A 40 14.02 -17.14 -19.84
C GLY A 40 12.76 -17.24 -20.71
N GLY A 41 12.57 -16.33 -21.68
CA GLY A 41 11.38 -16.25 -22.51
C GLY A 41 10.55 -14.98 -22.28
N ALA A 42 9.31 -14.96 -22.76
CA ALA A 42 8.43 -13.78 -22.68
C ALA A 42 7.35 -13.93 -21.60
N THR A 43 7.23 -12.92 -20.74
CA THR A 43 6.18 -12.83 -19.72
C THR A 43 5.18 -11.73 -20.09
N ARG A 44 3.89 -12.03 -20.08
CA ARG A 44 2.84 -11.04 -20.23
C ARG A 44 2.40 -10.52 -18.86
N TYR A 45 2.69 -9.26 -18.59
CA TYR A 45 2.24 -8.53 -17.42
C TYR A 45 0.94 -7.75 -17.71
N ARG A 46 0.01 -7.79 -16.75
CA ARG A 46 -1.19 -6.94 -16.75
C ARG A 46 -1.28 -6.24 -15.41
N PRO A 47 -1.11 -4.90 -15.34
CA PRO A 47 -1.32 -4.18 -14.11
C PRO A 47 -2.80 -4.31 -13.72
N VAL A 48 -3.06 -4.89 -12.55
CA VAL A 48 -4.41 -4.89 -11.96
C VAL A 48 -4.47 -3.67 -11.05
N THR A 49 -5.26 -2.70 -11.46
CA THR A 49 -5.35 -1.40 -10.79
C THR A 49 -6.42 -1.35 -9.70
N SER A 50 -7.12 -2.45 -9.40
CA SER A 50 -8.06 -2.47 -8.28
C SER A 50 -7.27 -2.55 -6.97
N PRO A 51 -7.19 -1.47 -6.16
CA PRO A 51 -6.50 -1.55 -4.90
C PRO A 51 -7.23 -2.54 -3.98
N PRO A 52 -6.51 -3.37 -3.24
CA PRO A 52 -7.13 -4.23 -2.25
C PRO A 52 -7.84 -3.35 -1.21
N LYS A 53 -9.02 -3.78 -0.76
CA LYS A 53 -9.74 -3.06 0.30
C LYS A 53 -8.89 -3.06 1.57
N VAL A 54 -8.52 -1.87 2.04
CA VAL A 54 -7.88 -1.65 3.34
C VAL A 54 -8.96 -1.70 4.41
N ARG A 55 -8.66 -2.32 5.55
CA ARG A 55 -9.53 -2.36 6.72
C ARG A 55 -8.71 -2.05 7.97
N ILE A 56 -9.23 -1.13 8.78
CA ILE A 56 -8.72 -0.88 10.12
C ILE A 56 -9.04 -2.09 10.99
N THR A 57 -8.02 -2.65 11.63
CA THR A 57 -8.14 -3.84 12.48
C THR A 57 -8.19 -3.47 13.95
N ASP A 58 -7.43 -2.45 14.33
CA ASP A 58 -7.34 -1.96 15.70
C ASP A 58 -7.01 -0.46 15.72
N VAL A 59 -7.51 0.22 16.75
CA VAL A 59 -7.14 1.61 17.07
C VAL A 59 -6.69 1.60 18.52
N VAL A 60 -5.45 2.04 18.77
CA VAL A 60 -4.79 1.96 20.06
C VAL A 60 -4.42 3.35 20.51
N THR A 61 -4.77 3.67 21.75
CA THR A 61 -4.45 4.96 22.41
C THR A 61 -3.82 4.63 23.76
N ASP A 62 -4.41 5.08 24.87
CA ASP A 62 -4.09 4.56 26.21
C ASP A 62 -4.63 3.13 26.41
N GLU A 63 -5.63 2.74 25.61
CA GLU A 63 -6.23 1.41 25.56
C GLU A 63 -6.51 0.96 24.11
N HIS A 64 -6.80 -0.33 23.94
CA HIS A 64 -7.19 -0.92 22.65
C HIS A 64 -8.69 -0.77 22.40
N HIS A 65 -9.07 -0.14 21.29
CA HIS A 65 -10.46 0.10 20.92
C HIS A 65 -11.00 -0.91 19.89
N GLY A 66 -10.13 -1.68 19.23
CA GLY A 66 -10.51 -2.57 18.15
C GLY A 66 -10.88 -1.82 16.86
N SER A 67 -11.65 -2.49 16.01
CA SER A 67 -12.11 -1.93 14.73
C SER A 67 -13.27 -0.96 14.93
N VAL A 68 -12.97 0.34 14.97
CA VAL A 68 -13.95 1.42 15.11
C VAL A 68 -14.02 2.29 13.84
N GLN A 69 -15.19 2.88 13.58
CA GLN A 69 -15.40 3.82 12.46
C GLN A 69 -15.27 5.29 12.87
N ALA A 70 -15.56 5.59 14.15
CA ALA A 70 -15.42 6.90 14.75
C ALA A 70 -15.12 6.71 16.23
N LEU A 71 -14.28 7.59 16.78
CA LEU A 71 -13.87 7.56 18.17
C LEU A 71 -13.70 9.00 18.65
N SER A 72 -14.11 9.28 19.89
CA SER A 72 -13.89 10.55 20.56
C SER A 72 -13.22 10.27 21.89
N ILE A 73 -11.96 10.68 22.01
CA ILE A 73 -11.08 10.31 23.11
C ILE A 73 -10.26 11.52 23.57
N PRO A 74 -10.01 11.65 24.88
CA PRO A 74 -9.14 12.68 25.43
C PRO A 74 -7.68 12.20 25.47
N SER A 75 -7.17 11.66 24.36
CA SER A 75 -5.77 11.19 24.26
C SER A 75 -5.06 11.90 23.12
N THR A 76 -3.77 12.14 23.30
CA THR A 76 -2.88 12.72 22.28
C THR A 76 -2.10 11.66 21.51
N LEU A 77 -2.22 10.39 21.92
CA LEU A 77 -1.58 9.24 21.28
C LEU A 77 -2.61 8.49 20.44
N LEU A 78 -2.28 8.21 19.19
CA LEU A 78 -3.13 7.47 18.27
C LEU A 78 -2.29 6.54 17.41
N ALA A 79 -2.41 5.23 17.63
CA ALA A 79 -1.92 4.21 16.73
C ALA A 79 -3.08 3.55 16.00
N ILE A 80 -2.97 3.41 14.68
CA ILE A 80 -3.99 2.80 13.82
C ILE A 80 -3.37 1.61 13.12
N HIS A 81 -3.90 0.42 13.40
CA HIS A 81 -3.52 -0.81 12.71
C HIS A 81 -4.47 -1.07 11.55
N PHE A 82 -3.91 -1.45 10.41
CA PHE A 82 -4.67 -1.75 9.20
C PHE A 82 -4.07 -2.90 8.43
N GLU A 83 -4.95 -3.57 7.68
CA GLU A 83 -4.57 -4.65 6.79
C GLU A 83 -5.28 -4.49 5.45
N ALA A 84 -4.62 -4.97 4.39
CA ALA A 84 -5.25 -5.17 3.11
C ALA A 84 -5.07 -6.62 2.69
N ARG A 85 -6.13 -7.23 2.17
CA ARG A 85 -6.07 -8.57 1.59
C ARG A 85 -5.93 -8.45 0.08
N SER A 86 -4.71 -8.64 -0.42
CA SER A 86 -4.45 -8.84 -1.86
C SER A 86 -4.26 -10.32 -2.15
N PHE A 87 -5.03 -10.85 -3.09
CA PHE A 87 -4.86 -12.24 -3.57
C PHE A 87 -3.69 -12.41 -4.55
N LYS A 88 -3.04 -11.31 -4.96
CA LYS A 88 -2.01 -11.31 -6.02
C LYS A 88 -0.70 -10.68 -5.58
N THR A 89 -0.74 -9.78 -4.59
CA THR A 89 0.45 -9.13 -4.04
C THR A 89 0.77 -9.81 -2.72
N HIS A 90 1.98 -10.37 -2.61
CA HIS A 90 2.44 -10.90 -1.33
C HIS A 90 2.45 -9.77 -0.28
N PRO A 91 1.96 -10.00 0.96
CA PRO A 91 1.93 -8.99 2.02
C PRO A 91 3.22 -8.17 2.19
N ALA A 92 4.39 -8.81 2.10
CA ALA A 92 5.70 -8.16 2.21
C ALA A 92 6.01 -7.12 1.11
N ASN A 93 5.27 -7.15 0.00
CA ASN A 93 5.42 -6.20 -1.10
C ASN A 93 4.31 -5.14 -1.11
N MET A 94 3.44 -5.11 -0.10
CA MET A 94 2.39 -4.10 0.00
C MET A 94 2.96 -2.79 0.53
N GLN A 95 2.57 -1.70 -0.12
CA GLN A 95 2.85 -0.35 0.33
C GLN A 95 1.51 0.34 0.52
N PHE A 96 1.36 0.96 1.68
CA PHE A 96 0.18 1.71 2.06
C PHE A 96 0.48 3.20 1.91
N VAL A 97 -0.52 3.93 1.46
CA VAL A 97 -0.50 5.38 1.40
C VAL A 97 -1.60 5.86 2.32
N TYR A 98 -1.27 6.78 3.21
CA TYR A 98 -2.18 7.22 4.25
C TYR A 98 -2.03 8.72 4.53
N ARG A 99 -3.05 9.30 5.14
CA ARG A 99 -2.96 10.60 5.81
C ARG A 99 -3.99 10.73 6.92
N LEU A 100 -3.66 11.51 7.94
CA LEU A 100 -4.61 11.96 8.94
C LEU A 100 -5.08 13.37 8.61
N ARG A 101 -6.21 13.50 7.92
CA ARG A 101 -6.78 14.82 7.61
C ARG A 101 -7.06 15.59 8.90
N GLY A 102 -6.61 16.83 8.93
CA GLY A 102 -6.61 17.69 10.13
C GLY A 102 -5.24 17.80 10.80
N HIS A 103 -4.31 16.88 10.49
CA HIS A 103 -2.91 16.91 10.94
C HIS A 103 -1.94 16.93 9.76
N ASP A 104 -2.12 16.03 8.80
CA ASP A 104 -1.24 15.91 7.63
C ASP A 104 -1.71 16.79 6.46
N GLU A 105 -0.79 17.55 5.88
CA GLU A 105 -1.04 18.33 4.65
C GLU A 105 -0.89 17.48 3.37
N THR A 106 -0.05 16.44 3.43
CA THR A 106 0.30 15.59 2.29
C THR A 106 0.11 14.11 2.62
N TRP A 107 0.03 13.27 1.59
CA TRP A 107 0.00 11.82 1.77
C TRP A 107 1.38 11.29 2.18
N HIS A 108 1.38 10.32 3.09
CA HIS A 108 2.54 9.59 3.54
C HIS A 108 2.50 8.15 3.02
N SER A 109 3.65 7.47 2.96
CA SER A 109 3.70 6.07 2.53
C SER A 109 4.46 5.21 3.53
N THR A 110 3.96 4.00 3.79
CA THR A 110 4.58 3.04 4.70
C THR A 110 4.47 1.61 4.18
N ARG A 111 5.37 0.73 4.62
CA ARG A 111 5.25 -0.73 4.46
C ARG A 111 4.76 -1.41 5.72
N GLU A 112 4.70 -0.67 6.83
CA GLU A 112 4.17 -1.17 8.09
C GLU A 112 2.64 -1.27 8.01
N HIS A 113 2.10 -2.17 8.83
CA HIS A 113 0.66 -2.40 8.97
C HIS A 113 0.03 -1.53 10.06
N PHE A 114 0.75 -0.51 10.50
CA PHE A 114 0.27 0.46 11.46
C PHE A 114 0.95 1.81 11.24
N VAL A 115 0.32 2.85 11.78
CA VAL A 115 0.89 4.20 11.89
C VAL A 115 0.62 4.72 13.28
N GLU A 116 1.50 5.58 13.78
CA GLU A 116 1.41 6.17 15.10
C GLU A 116 1.53 7.70 14.99
N TYR A 117 0.67 8.40 15.70
CA TYR A 117 0.68 9.85 15.86
C TYR A 117 0.78 10.16 17.34
N ASP A 118 1.69 11.04 17.69
CA ASP A 118 1.89 11.58 19.02
C ASP A 118 1.58 13.08 19.06
N GLY A 119 1.17 13.56 20.24
CA GLY A 119 0.96 14.99 20.47
C GLY A 119 -0.14 15.63 19.62
N LEU A 120 -1.18 14.87 19.24
CA LEU A 120 -2.30 15.42 18.48
C LEU A 120 -3.06 16.49 19.28
N ASP A 121 -3.32 17.63 18.63
CA ASP A 121 -4.14 18.70 19.19
C ASP A 121 -5.62 18.27 19.33
N PHE A 122 -6.38 19.02 20.12
CA PHE A 122 -7.82 18.78 20.20
C PHE A 122 -8.49 19.18 18.88
N GLY A 123 -9.15 18.23 18.22
CA GLY A 123 -9.73 18.46 16.91
C GLY A 123 -10.55 17.30 16.38
N GLN A 124 -11.03 17.46 15.15
CA GLN A 124 -11.68 16.41 14.39
C GLN A 124 -10.71 15.95 13.31
N TYR A 125 -10.46 14.64 13.27
CA TYR A 125 -9.54 14.04 12.32
C TYR A 125 -10.22 12.96 11.50
N THR A 126 -9.71 12.71 10.30
CA THR A 126 -10.16 11.59 9.48
C THR A 126 -8.96 10.88 8.89
N PHE A 127 -8.77 9.63 9.28
CA PHE A 127 -7.76 8.77 8.69
C PHE A 127 -8.21 8.30 7.31
N GLU A 128 -7.31 8.41 6.33
CA GLU A 128 -7.49 7.96 4.95
C GLU A 128 -6.30 7.14 4.48
#